data_AF-A0A3B8SZL9-F1
#
_entry.id   AF-A0A3B8SZL9-F1
#
_cell.length_a   1.000
_cell.length_b   1.000
_cell.length_c   1.000
_cell.angle_alpha   90.00
_cell.angle_beta   90.00
_cell.angle_gamma   90.00
#
_symmetry.space_group_name_H-M   'P 1'
#
loop_
_entity.id
_entity.type
_entity.pdbx_description
1 polymer ?
#
loop_
_entity_poly.entity_id
_entity_poly.type
_entity_poly.pdbx_seq_one_letter_code
_entity_poly.pdbx_strand_id
1 'polypeptide(L)' 'FRTLGCYPLTGAVESTADTLPEVIQEMLLTTTSERQGRVIDHDSSGSMEKKKMEGYF' A
#
# COMPACT_ATOMS: atom_id res chain seq x y z
N PHE A 1 -2.73 -2.32 8.59
CA PHE A 1 -1.87 -2.51 7.41
C PHE A 1 -2.75 -2.48 6.17
N ARG A 2 -2.31 -1.84 5.08
CA ARG A 2 -3.06 -1.83 3.80
C ARG A 2 -2.63 -2.93 2.86
N THR A 3 -1.37 -3.34 2.92
CA THR A 3 -0.85 -4.54 2.25
C THR A 3 0.05 -5.32 3.20
N LEU A 4 0.20 -6.62 2.94
CA LEU A 4 1.03 -7.52 3.74
C LEU A 4 2.05 -8.26 2.86
N GLY A 5 3.20 -8.57 3.42
CA GLY A 5 4.17 -9.50 2.86
C GLY A 5 5.31 -9.75 3.84
N CYS A 6 6.54 -9.92 3.36
CA CYS A 6 7.66 -10.29 4.23
C CYS A 6 7.99 -9.19 5.25
N TYR A 7 8.24 -9.60 6.49
CA TYR A 7 8.89 -8.78 7.50
C TYR A 7 10.39 -8.65 7.20
N PRO A 8 11.06 -7.50 7.44
CA PRO A 8 10.58 -6.23 8.01
C PRO A 8 10.08 -5.21 6.97
N LEU A 9 9.70 -5.67 5.76
CA LEU A 9 9.50 -4.79 4.59
C LEU A 9 8.06 -4.25 4.47
N THR A 10 7.24 -4.43 5.49
CA THR A 10 5.82 -4.03 5.51
C THR A 10 5.59 -2.98 6.58
N GLY A 11 5.29 -1.75 6.15
CA GLY A 11 4.93 -0.62 7.01
C GLY A 11 3.43 -0.57 7.30
N ALA A 12 3.11 -0.23 8.54
CA ALA A 12 1.73 0.10 8.92
C ALA A 12 1.35 1.50 8.40
N VAL A 13 0.06 1.70 8.18
CA VAL A 13 -0.53 3.01 7.92
C VAL A 13 -1.45 3.29 9.09
N GLU A 14 -1.28 4.44 9.74
CA GLU A 14 -2.17 4.90 10.80
C GLU A 14 -3.57 5.12 10.23
N SER A 15 -4.58 4.74 11.00
CA SER A 15 -5.99 4.74 10.60
C SER A 15 -6.81 5.15 11.80
N THR A 16 -7.71 6.11 11.63
CA THR A 16 -8.68 6.50 12.68
C THR A 16 -10.02 5.80 12.54
N ALA A 17 -10.24 5.05 11.44
CA ALA A 17 -11.45 4.29 11.21
C ALA A 17 -11.65 3.19 12.27
N ASP A 18 -12.84 3.14 12.87
CA ASP A 18 -13.24 2.15 13.88
C ASP A 18 -14.35 1.20 13.39
N THR A 19 -15.01 1.54 12.28
CA THR A 19 -16.04 0.73 11.63
C THR A 19 -15.71 0.38 10.16
N LEU A 20 -16.36 -0.66 9.64
CA LEU A 20 -16.20 -1.09 8.25
C LEU A 20 -16.57 0.02 7.24
N PRO A 21 -17.69 0.76 7.37
CA PRO A 21 -18.00 1.86 6.47
C PRO A 21 -16.92 2.94 6.44
N GLU A 22 -16.32 3.25 7.59
CA GLU A 22 -15.22 4.22 7.68
C GLU A 22 -13.97 3.74 6.96
N VAL A 23 -13.62 2.45 7.09
CA VAL A 23 -12.51 1.85 6.33
C VAL A 23 -12.77 1.96 4.83
N ILE A 24 -13.99 1.65 4.36
CA ILE A 24 -14.33 1.76 2.94
C ILE A 24 -14.19 3.21 2.46
N GLN A 25 -14.74 4.17 3.20
CA GLN A 25 -14.65 5.58 2.88
C GLN A 25 -13.20 6.08 2.82
N GLU A 26 -12.39 5.69 3.80
CA GLU A 26 -10.97 6.00 3.84
C GLU A 26 -10.23 5.44 2.62
N MET A 27 -10.53 4.21 2.19
CA MET A 27 -9.93 3.62 0.98
C MET A 27 -10.38 4.32 -0.30
N LEU A 28 -11.62 4.78 -0.38
CA LEU A 28 -12.11 5.54 -1.54
C LEU A 28 -11.49 6.93 -1.65
N LEU A 29 -11.16 7.56 -0.52
CA LEU A 29 -10.56 8.90 -0.47
C LEU A 29 -9.02 8.88 -0.52
N THR A 30 -8.40 7.72 -0.32
CA THR A 30 -6.95 7.59 -0.34
C THR A 30 -6.44 7.75 -1.78
N THR A 31 -5.53 8.71 -1.98
CA THR A 31 -4.87 8.96 -3.29
C THR A 31 -3.52 8.27 -3.42
N THR A 32 -3.08 7.56 -2.38
CA THR A 32 -1.82 6.84 -2.37
C THR A 32 -2.03 5.35 -2.60
N SER A 33 -1.00 4.70 -3.16
CA SER A 33 -1.05 3.25 -3.36
C SER A 33 -1.12 2.52 -2.03
N GLU A 34 -1.90 1.45 -1.98
CA GLU A 34 -1.93 0.50 -0.86
C GLU A 34 -0.52 -0.07 -0.52
N ARG A 35 0.39 -0.05 -1.50
CA ARG A 35 1.79 -0.50 -1.39
C ARG A 35 2.77 0.58 -0.94
N GLN A 36 2.32 1.80 -0.63
CA GLN A 36 3.20 2.89 -0.18
C GLN A 36 4.04 2.54 1.07
N GLY A 37 3.58 1.60 1.89
CA GLY A 37 4.29 1.14 3.09
C GLY A 37 5.35 0.08 2.82
N ARG A 38 5.59 -0.33 1.57
CA ARG A 38 6.55 -1.39 1.24
C ARG A 38 7.93 -0.80 1.03
N VAL A 39 8.87 -1.12 1.93
CA VAL A 39 10.26 -0.64 1.84
C VAL A 39 10.90 -1.00 0.49
N ILE A 40 10.59 -2.18 -0.04
CA ILE A 40 11.10 -2.65 -1.34
C ILE A 40 10.61 -1.85 -2.54
N ASP A 41 9.45 -1.18 -2.43
CA ASP A 41 8.90 -0.42 -3.56
C ASP A 41 9.54 0.97 -3.67
N HIS A 42 10.37 1.37 -2.69
CA HIS A 42 11.27 2.52 -2.81
C HIS A 42 12.50 2.24 -3.68
N ASP A 43 12.91 0.97 -3.83
CA ASP A 43 13.98 0.58 -4.76
C ASP A 43 13.40 0.37 -6.16
N SER A 44 13.74 1.29 -7.05
CA SER A 44 13.26 1.34 -8.44
C SER A 44 13.62 0.13 -9.33
N SER A 45 14.54 -0.73 -8.91
CA SER A 45 14.96 -1.92 -9.70
C SER A 45 14.09 -3.16 -9.44
N GLY A 46 13.62 -3.33 -8.20
CA GLY A 46 12.81 -4.46 -7.75
C GLY A 46 11.35 -4.13 -7.46
N SER A 47 10.96 -2.86 -7.56
CA SER A 47 9.62 -2.36 -7.22
C SER A 47 8.53 -3.03 -8.07
N MET A 48 7.59 -3.69 -7.38
CA MET A 48 6.42 -4.28 -8.03
C MET A 48 5.42 -3.21 -8.43
N GLU A 49 5.39 -2.09 -7.70
CA GLU A 49 4.59 -0.91 -8.07
C GLU A 49 5.04 -0.32 -9.39
N LYS A 50 6.36 -0.25 -9.63
CA LYS A 50 6.88 0.21 -10.92
C LYS A 50 6.47 -0.71 -12.07
N LYS A 51 6.62 -2.02 -11.90
CA LYS A 51 6.18 -3.02 -12.89
C LYS A 51 4.67 -2.94 -13.16
N LYS A 52 3.86 -2.68 -12.14
CA LYS A 52 2.41 -2.44 -12.30
C LYS A 52 2.14 -1.20 -13.14
N MET A 53 2.80 -0.08 -12.87
CA MET A 53 2.67 1.14 -13.69
C MET A 53 3.11 0.93 -15.14
N GLU A 54 4.10 0.07 -15.36
CA GLU A 54 4.58 -0.33 -16.68
C GLU A 54 3.66 -1.34 -17.40
N GLY A 55 2.59 -1.81 -16.75
CA GLY A 55 1.60 -2.71 -17.34
C GLY A 55 2.00 -4.19 -17.35
N TYR A 56 2.94 -4.60 -16.49
CA TYR A 56 3.31 -6.01 -16.35
C TYR A 56 2.22 -6.88 -15.70
N PHE A 57 1.15 -6.28 -15.15
CA PHE A 57 0.05 -6.93 -14.44
C PHE A 57 -1.30 -6.38 -14.86
#